data_AF-A0A3P6B8S2-F1
#
_entry.id   AF-A0A3P6B8S2-F1
#
_cell.length_a   1.000
_cell.length_b   1.000
_cell.length_c   1.000
_cell.angle_alpha   90.00
_cell.angle_beta   90.00
_cell.angle_gamma   90.00
#
_symmetry.space_group_name_H-M   'P 1'
#
loop_
_entity.id
_entity.type
_entity.pdbx_description
1 polymer ?
#
loop_
_entity_poly.entity_id
_entity_poly.type
_entity_poly.pdbx_seq_one_letter_code
_entity_poly.pdbx_strand_id
1 'polypeptide(L)' 'MRTYSLLVDAHLINRDPRSAMAVSDDMINAGFEPSKETLKNLRRRCLRELDYKKDAQVESLAKNFQIRMGS' A
#
# COMPACT_ATOMS: atom_id res chain seq x y z
N MET A 1 1.74 0.97 -14.54
CA MET A 1 1.55 -0.48 -14.42
C MET A 1 0.22 -0.76 -13.73
N ARG A 2 -0.75 -1.41 -14.39
CA ARG A 2 -2.08 -1.69 -13.78
C ARG A 2 -2.13 -3.02 -13.01
N THR A 3 -1.24 -3.97 -13.33
CA THR A 3 -1.28 -5.34 -12.78
C THR A 3 -1.05 -5.36 -11.27
N TYR A 4 -0.01 -4.71 -10.76
CA TYR A 4 0.26 -4.68 -9.32
C TYR A 4 -0.85 -3.96 -8.54
N SER A 5 -1.36 -2.83 -9.03
CA SER A 5 -2.47 -2.13 -8.36
C SER A 5 -3.71 -3.01 -8.24
N LEU A 6 -4.06 -3.78 -9.30
CA LEU A 6 -5.17 -4.74 -9.25
C LEU A 6 -4.93 -5.86 -8.23
N LEU A 7 -3.71 -6.39 -8.14
CA LEU A 7 -3.35 -7.41 -7.16
C LEU A 7 -3.43 -6.87 -5.73
N VAL A 8 -2.94 -5.65 -5.47
CA VAL A 8 -3.09 -4.98 -4.18
C VAL A 8 -4.57 -4.86 -3.82
N ASP A 9 -5.38 -4.31 -4.73
CA ASP A 9 -6.81 -4.10 -4.48
C ASP A 9 -7.55 -5.43 -4.21
N ALA A 10 -7.18 -6.52 -4.90
CA ALA A 10 -7.74 -7.85 -4.65
C ALA A 10 -7.48 -8.33 -3.22
N HIS A 11 -6.25 -8.20 -2.71
CA HIS A 11 -5.94 -8.53 -1.32
C HIS A 11 -6.66 -7.62 -0.32
N LEU A 12 -6.82 -6.34 -0.64
CA LEU A 12 -7.55 -5.38 0.21
C LEU A 12 -9.05 -5.66 0.28
N ILE A 13 -9.66 -6.16 -0.80
CA ILE A 13 -11.05 -6.65 -0.81
C ILE A 13 -11.18 -7.85 0.12
N ASN A 14 -10.21 -8.77 0.09
CA ASN A 14 -10.14 -9.95 0.96
C ASN A 14 -9.71 -9.65 2.41
N ARG A 15 -9.61 -8.36 2.78
CA ARG A 15 -9.21 -7.89 4.12
C ARG A 15 -7.83 -8.40 4.56
N ASP A 16 -6.93 -8.57 3.60
CA ASP A 16 -5.57 -9.04 3.86
C ASP A 16 -4.55 -7.91 3.59
N PRO A 17 -4.35 -6.97 4.54
CA PRO A 17 -3.34 -5.93 4.40
C PRO A 17 -1.91 -6.48 4.34
N ARG A 18 -1.67 -7.70 4.85
CA ARG A 18 -0.32 -8.28 4.87
C ARG A 18 0.10 -8.67 3.47
N SER A 19 -0.73 -9.42 2.76
CA SER A 19 -0.44 -9.79 1.37
C SER A 19 -0.50 -8.58 0.44
N ALA A 20 -1.43 -7.64 0.68
CA ALA A 20 -1.48 -6.39 -0.08
C ALA A 20 -0.18 -5.58 0.05
N MET A 21 0.41 -5.52 1.24
CA MET A 21 1.71 -4.87 1.46
C MET A 21 2.86 -5.63 0.78
N ALA A 22 2.86 -6.97 0.83
CA ALA A 22 3.88 -7.77 0.14
C ALA A 22 3.86 -7.52 -1.37
N VAL A 23 2.68 -7.46 -2.00
CA VAL A 23 2.55 -7.11 -3.43
C VAL A 23 3.02 -5.67 -3.70
N SER A 24 2.84 -4.75 -2.76
CA SER A 24 3.39 -3.39 -2.88
C SER A 24 4.92 -3.37 -2.78
N ASP A 25 5.50 -4.20 -1.92
CA ASP A 25 6.96 -4.34 -1.83
C ASP A 25 7.51 -4.97 -3.12
N ASP A 26 6.84 -5.98 -3.68
CA ASP A 26 7.19 -6.59 -4.98
C ASP A 26 7.12 -5.58 -6.13
N MET A 27 6.10 -4.72 -6.14
CA MET A 27 5.97 -3.61 -7.10
C MET A 27 7.21 -2.71 -7.04
N ILE A 28 7.64 -2.31 -5.84
CA ILE A 28 8.80 -1.45 -5.61
C ILE A 28 10.10 -2.16 -6.03
N ASN A 29 10.28 -3.42 -5.64
CA ASN A 29 11.45 -4.23 -5.97
C ASN A 29 11.58 -4.45 -7.48
N ALA A 30 10.45 -4.49 -8.20
CA ALA A 30 10.43 -4.56 -9.65
C ALA A 30 10.64 -3.19 -10.35
N GLY A 31 10.91 -2.12 -9.59
CA GLY A 31 11.20 -0.79 -10.10
C GLY A 31 9.97 0.06 -10.40
N PHE A 32 8.79 -0.33 -9.92
CA PHE A 32 7.55 0.42 -10.10
C PHE A 32 7.19 1.22 -8.86
N GLU A 33 6.86 2.49 -9.06
CA GLU A 33 6.40 3.35 -7.98
C GLU A 33 4.91 3.09 -7.65
N PRO A 34 4.56 2.91 -6.37
CA PRO A 34 3.18 2.80 -5.94
C PRO A 34 2.45 4.14 -6.11
N SER A 35 1.22 4.07 -6.61
CA SER A 35 0.40 5.29 -6.77
C SER A 35 -0.08 5.82 -5.42
N LYS A 36 -0.41 7.11 -5.36
CA LYS A 36 -1.08 7.72 -4.20
C LYS A 36 -2.36 6.99 -3.79
N GLU A 37 -3.14 6.50 -4.76
CA GLU A 37 -4.36 5.75 -4.50
C GLU A 37 -4.06 4.40 -3.84
N THR A 38 -3.06 3.68 -4.36
CA THR A 38 -2.58 2.41 -3.80
C THR A 38 -2.17 2.58 -2.34
N LEU A 39 -1.35 3.60 -2.03
CA LEU A 39 -0.94 3.88 -0.65
C LEU A 39 -2.13 4.27 0.24
N LYS A 40 -3.10 5.05 -0.26
CA LYS A 40 -4.30 5.42 0.52
C LYS A 40 -5.15 4.21 0.85
N ASN A 41 -5.33 3.30 -0.10
CA ASN A 41 -6.11 2.08 0.10
C ASN A 41 -5.43 1.15 1.13
N LEU A 42 -4.10 0.98 1.03
CA LEU A 42 -3.30 0.24 2.01
C LEU A 42 -3.43 0.85 3.41
N ARG A 43 -3.21 2.16 3.54
CA ARG A 43 -3.34 2.89 4.82
C ARG A 43 -4.70 2.67 5.46
N ARG A 44 -5.78 2.89 4.70
CA ARG A 44 -7.15 2.73 5.15
C ARG A 44 -7.43 1.31 5.64
N ARG A 45 -6.86 0.29 5.00
CA ARG A 45 -7.03 -1.10 5.45
C ARG A 45 -6.20 -1.38 6.71
N CYS A 46 -4.94 -0.94 6.78
CA CYS A 46 -4.11 -1.12 7.97
C CYS A 46 -4.78 -0.54 9.22
N LEU A 47 -5.33 0.67 9.12
CA LEU A 47 -6.07 1.29 10.23
C LEU A 47 -7.33 0.51 10.64
N ARG A 48 -8.07 -0.06 9.67
CA ARG A 48 -9.28 -0.85 9.97
C ARG A 48 -8.99 -2.18 10.65
N GLU A 49 -7.87 -2.81 10.32
CA GLU A 49 -7.42 -4.06 10.94
C GLU A 49 -6.50 -3.81 12.15
N LEU A 50 -6.35 -2.55 12.61
CA LEU A 50 -5.50 -2.13 13.73
C LEU A 50 -4.00 -2.49 13.57
N ASP A 51 -3.52 -2.61 12.32
CA ASP A 51 -2.12 -2.90 11.99
C ASP A 51 -1.31 -1.60 11.89
N TYR A 52 -1.07 -0.95 13.04
CA TYR A 52 -0.34 0.32 13.12
C TYR A 52 1.11 0.22 12.63
N LYS A 53 1.72 -0.97 12.72
CA LYS A 53 3.07 -1.20 12.20
C LYS A 53 3.10 -1.04 10.68
N LYS A 54 2.13 -1.62 9.96
CA LYS A 54 2.05 -1.45 8.51
C LYS A 54 1.53 -0.08 8.10
N ASP A 55 0.67 0.57 8.90
CA ASP A 55 0.33 1.98 8.68
C ASP A 55 1.58 2.88 8.68
N ALA A 56 2.47 2.71 9.67
CA ALA A 56 3.74 3.43 9.73
C ALA A 56 4.64 3.12 8.51
N GLN A 57 4.68 1.86 8.07
CA GLN A 57 5.42 1.48 6.85
C GLN A 57 4.86 2.18 5.61
N VAL A 58 3.53 2.24 5.45
CA VAL A 58 2.87 2.96 4.34
C VAL A 58 3.22 4.45 4.38
N GLU A 59 3.29 5.06 5.57
CA GLU A 59 3.70 6.46 5.71
C GLU A 59 5.18 6.68 5.34
N SER A 60 6.07 5.78 5.74
CA SER A 60 7.48 5.81 5.32
C SER A 60 7.62 5.66 3.80
N LEU A 61 6.86 4.76 3.18
CA LEU A 61 6.83 4.61 1.71
C LEU A 61 6.37 5.91 1.04
N ALA A 62 5.28 6.51 1.53
CA ALA A 62 4.80 7.78 0.99
C ALA A 62 5.86 8.89 1.06
N LYS A 63 6.63 8.96 2.16
CA LYS A 63 7.75 9.91 2.30
C LYS A 63 8.87 9.60 1.31
N ASN A 64 9.26 8.34 1.15
CA ASN A 64 10.33 7.92 0.24
C ASN A 64 10.02 8.26 -1.23
N PHE A 65 8.75 8.13 -1.63
CA PHE A 65 8.29 8.48 -2.98
C PHE A 65 7.80 9.93 -3.09
N GLN A 66 7.97 10.76 -2.05
CA GLN A 66 7.50 12.15 -2.01
C GLN A 66 5.99 12.32 -2.28
N ILE A 67 5.19 11.30 -1.99
CA ILE A 67 3.75 11.28 -2.19
C ILE A 67 3.05 11.94 -0.99
N ARG A 68 2.35 13.04 -1.25
CA ARG A 68 1.51 13.70 -0.24
C ARG A 68 0.20 12.94 -0.03
N MET A 69 0.07 12.26 1.12
CA MET A 69 -1.11 11.45 1.46
C MET A 69 -2.37 12.27 1.74
N GLY A 70 -2.23 13.54 2.12
CA GLY A 70 -3.36 14.38 2.54
C GLY A 70 -4.00 13.89 3.84
N SER A 71 -4.86 14.72 4.41
CA SER A 71 -5.75 14.37 5.52
C SER A 71 -6.85 13.40 5.09
#